data_AF-A0A974ABC3-F1
#
_entry.id   AF-A0A974ABC3-F1
#
_cell.length_a   1.000
_cell.length_b   1.000
_cell.length_c   1.000
_cell.angle_alpha   90.00
_cell.angle_beta   90.00
_cell.angle_gamma   90.00
#
_symmetry.space_group_name_H-M   'P 1'
#
loop_
_entity.id
_entity.type
_entity.pdbx_description
1 polymer ?
#
loop_
_entity_poly.entity_id
_entity_poly.type
_entity_poly.pdbx_seq_one_letter_code
_entity_poly.pdbx_strand_id
1 'polypeptide(L)'
;MTEKPGKILRTLLLATILATFSLPSEAGPPDVAPAGSQPSALSDLMIRLQFQHIKLWFAGRLNNWSLATYEAQQIDASLKNMSKPSPGGADANRAIEKLQAVREAIQSLDVSAFTQAYSALTNECNGCHRANGYASITIQVPVNSPFPDQLFTDQVADGRALANASCGGCHVVSDGAKDTPASGFPAPRFVEISKRASFSADGLRQYLMSGHRRLGPDQAMPNPRLADYQIEAIVAYFEILRTGGSR
;
A
#
# COMPACT_ATOMS: atom_id res chain seq x y z
N MET A 1 -0.81 83.12 -40.48
CA MET A 1 0.30 82.65 -41.32
C MET A 1 1.59 82.98 -40.60
N THR A 2 2.48 82.00 -40.47
CA THR A 2 3.94 82.10 -40.22
C THR A 2 4.49 83.40 -39.61
N GLU A 3 5.06 83.32 -38.40
CA GLU A 3 6.50 83.58 -38.16
C GLU A 3 6.88 83.40 -36.67
N LYS A 4 7.98 82.67 -36.46
CA LYS A 4 8.90 82.71 -35.30
C LYS A 4 10.01 83.74 -35.67
N PRO A 5 11.01 84.11 -34.84
CA PRO A 5 11.36 83.69 -33.47
C PRO A 5 11.88 84.84 -32.56
N GLY A 6 12.33 84.53 -31.34
CA GLY A 6 13.17 85.44 -30.55
C GLY A 6 13.84 84.73 -29.37
N LYS A 7 15.09 84.32 -29.55
CA LYS A 7 15.95 83.64 -28.57
C LYS A 7 16.42 84.62 -27.49
N ILE A 8 16.43 84.23 -26.22
CA ILE A 8 17.40 84.77 -25.26
C ILE A 8 17.93 83.65 -24.35
N LEU A 9 19.23 83.42 -24.51
CA LEU A 9 20.10 82.58 -23.69
C LEU A 9 20.37 83.30 -22.36
N ARG A 10 20.11 82.62 -21.23
CA ARG A 10 20.61 83.04 -19.90
C ARG A 10 21.28 81.87 -19.21
N THR A 11 22.60 81.91 -19.21
CA THR A 11 23.50 81.12 -18.39
C THR A 11 23.30 81.47 -16.92
N LEU A 12 23.01 80.50 -16.05
CA LEU A 12 23.02 80.71 -14.60
C LEU A 12 23.46 79.44 -13.87
N LEU A 13 24.61 79.61 -13.22
CA LEU A 13 25.23 78.94 -12.07
C LEU A 13 24.88 77.47 -11.75
N LEU A 14 25.95 76.67 -11.75
CA LEU A 14 26.13 75.42 -11.02
C LEU A 14 25.67 75.57 -9.55
N ALA A 15 24.67 74.78 -9.16
CA ALA A 15 24.42 74.41 -7.78
C ALA A 15 24.68 72.90 -7.65
N THR A 16 25.72 72.53 -6.91
CA THR A 16 26.07 71.16 -6.54
C THR A 16 24.98 70.59 -5.63
N ILE A 17 24.09 69.78 -6.19
CA ILE A 17 23.14 68.96 -5.45
C ILE A 17 23.87 67.67 -5.03
N LEU A 18 24.15 67.51 -3.74
CA LEU A 18 24.47 66.20 -3.18
C LEU A 18 23.22 65.33 -3.33
N ALA A 19 23.20 64.45 -4.32
CA ALA A 19 22.19 63.41 -4.45
C ALA A 19 22.45 62.36 -3.36
N THR A 20 21.71 62.41 -2.26
CA THR A 20 21.54 61.27 -1.37
C THR A 20 20.78 60.19 -2.14
N PHE A 21 21.50 59.21 -2.67
CA PHE A 21 20.88 58.00 -3.22
C PHE A 21 20.20 57.25 -2.07
N SER A 22 18.91 57.50 -1.84
CA SER A 22 18.06 56.56 -1.14
C SER A 22 17.90 55.36 -2.06
N LEU A 23 18.54 54.24 -1.71
CA LEU A 23 18.20 52.95 -2.30
C LEU A 23 16.72 52.70 -2.01
N PRO A 24 15.89 52.32 -3.01
CA PRO A 24 14.58 51.80 -2.71
C PRO A 24 14.78 50.55 -1.85
N SER A 25 14.16 50.53 -0.67
CA SER A 25 14.04 49.30 0.10
C SER A 25 13.32 48.32 -0.81
N GLU A 26 13.98 47.23 -1.21
CA GLU A 26 13.29 46.06 -1.75
C GLU A 26 12.26 45.69 -0.69
N ALA A 27 11.00 46.01 -0.97
CA ALA A 27 9.91 45.31 -0.33
C ALA A 27 10.13 43.84 -0.71
N GLY A 28 10.56 43.03 0.28
CA GLY A 28 10.56 41.59 0.12
C GLY A 28 9.18 41.13 -0.38
N PRO A 29 9.09 39.94 -0.98
CA PRO A 29 7.78 39.38 -1.32
C PRO A 29 6.86 39.53 -0.09
N PRO A 30 5.59 39.93 -0.28
CA PRO A 30 4.69 40.10 0.84
C PRO A 30 4.79 38.84 1.69
N ASP A 31 5.07 39.02 2.97
CA ASP A 31 5.07 37.94 3.94
C ASP A 31 3.73 37.24 3.79
N VAL A 32 3.73 36.11 3.09
CA VAL A 32 2.57 35.24 3.00
C VAL A 32 2.48 34.67 4.40
N ALA A 33 1.72 35.35 5.26
CA ALA A 33 1.24 34.76 6.50
C ALA A 33 0.76 33.34 6.15
N PRO A 34 1.22 32.28 6.84
CA PRO A 34 0.94 30.92 6.42
C PRO A 34 -0.57 30.70 6.46
N ALA A 35 -1.18 30.73 5.27
CA ALA A 35 -2.60 30.49 5.10
C ALA A 35 -2.85 28.99 5.34
N GLY A 36 -3.54 28.66 6.43
CA GLY A 36 -4.34 27.44 6.55
C GLY A 36 -3.59 26.12 6.74
N SER A 37 -2.94 25.93 7.89
CA SER A 37 -2.24 24.68 8.26
C SER A 37 -3.12 23.59 8.92
N GLN A 38 -4.46 23.71 8.88
CA GLN A 38 -5.39 22.76 9.54
C GLN A 38 -6.40 22.07 8.61
N PRO A 39 -7.06 22.76 7.64
CA PRO A 39 -8.02 22.10 6.75
C PRO A 39 -7.38 21.07 5.80
N SER A 40 -6.15 21.32 5.32
CA SER A 40 -5.40 20.40 4.46
C SER A 40 -4.95 19.14 5.21
N ALA A 41 -4.45 19.28 6.44
CA ALA A 41 -3.98 18.15 7.24
C ALA A 41 -5.09 17.15 7.59
N LEU A 42 -6.30 17.65 7.88
CA LEU A 42 -7.46 16.78 8.11
C LEU A 42 -7.90 16.08 6.83
N SER A 43 -7.95 16.81 5.70
CA SER A 43 -8.29 16.23 4.39
C SER A 43 -7.31 15.12 3.99
N ASP A 44 -6.01 15.35 4.14
CA ASP A 44 -4.97 14.37 3.81
C ASP A 44 -5.09 13.10 4.67
N LEU A 45 -5.42 13.27 5.96
CA LEU A 45 -5.68 12.16 6.86
C LEU A 45 -6.92 11.35 6.44
N MET A 46 -8.01 12.02 6.03
CA MET A 46 -9.24 11.35 5.58
C MET A 46 -9.05 10.60 4.26
N ILE A 47 -8.29 11.16 3.30
CA ILE A 47 -7.95 10.45 2.06
C ILE A 47 -7.13 9.19 2.38
N ARG A 48 -6.12 9.31 3.26
CA ARG A 48 -5.32 8.17 3.70
C ARG A 48 -6.18 7.10 4.37
N LEU A 49 -7.06 7.51 5.28
CA LEU A 49 -7.94 6.60 6.01
C LEU A 49 -8.90 5.87 5.07
N GLN A 50 -9.43 6.56 4.05
CA GLN A 50 -10.30 5.95 3.05
C GLN A 50 -9.56 4.88 2.23
N PHE A 51 -8.31 5.13 1.84
CA PHE A 51 -7.51 4.11 1.15
C PHE A 51 -7.19 2.90 2.04
N GLN A 52 -6.82 3.11 3.30
CA GLN A 52 -6.59 2.03 4.26
C GLN A 52 -7.86 1.20 4.49
N HIS A 53 -9.01 1.86 4.63
CA HIS A 53 -10.33 1.22 4.76
C HIS A 53 -10.67 0.36 3.54
N ILE A 54 -10.38 0.83 2.33
CA ILE A 54 -10.55 0.04 1.10
C ILE A 54 -9.62 -1.18 1.08
N LYS A 55 -8.33 -0.98 1.36
CA LYS A 55 -7.34 -2.07 1.34
C LYS A 55 -7.65 -3.15 2.37
N LEU A 56 -8.07 -2.75 3.57
CA LEU A 56 -8.52 -3.65 4.62
C LEU A 56 -9.65 -4.57 4.16
N TRP A 57 -10.68 -4.03 3.47
CA TRP A 57 -11.80 -4.83 2.96
C TRP A 57 -11.32 -5.96 2.05
N PHE A 58 -10.56 -5.61 1.00
CA PHE A 58 -10.11 -6.58 0.02
C PHE A 58 -9.16 -7.61 0.64
N ALA A 59 -8.27 -7.18 1.53
CA ALA A 59 -7.39 -8.09 2.25
C ALA A 59 -8.16 -9.12 3.10
N GLY A 60 -9.10 -8.66 3.94
CA GLY A 60 -9.86 -9.57 4.81
C GLY A 60 -10.84 -10.46 4.03
N ARG A 61 -11.47 -9.94 2.97
CA ARG A 61 -12.36 -10.72 2.09
C ARG A 61 -11.64 -11.82 1.32
N LEU A 62 -10.35 -11.64 1.05
CA LEU A 62 -9.50 -12.57 0.30
C LEU A 62 -8.52 -13.33 1.18
N ASN A 63 -8.77 -13.39 2.50
CA ASN A 63 -7.99 -14.12 3.49
C ASN A 63 -6.50 -13.70 3.58
N ASN A 64 -6.14 -12.51 3.10
CA ASN A 64 -4.81 -11.96 3.33
C ASN A 64 -4.77 -11.30 4.72
N TRP A 65 -4.74 -12.15 5.74
CA TRP A 65 -4.81 -11.75 7.15
C TRP A 65 -3.61 -10.91 7.59
N SER A 66 -2.45 -11.12 6.97
CA SER A 66 -1.26 -10.29 7.17
C SER A 66 -1.49 -8.86 6.72
N LEU A 67 -2.00 -8.66 5.50
CA LEU A 67 -2.33 -7.33 4.99
C LEU A 67 -3.51 -6.72 5.75
N ALA A 68 -4.53 -7.51 6.10
CA ALA A 68 -5.66 -7.03 6.90
C ALA A 68 -5.20 -6.54 8.29
N THR A 69 -4.28 -7.27 8.93
CA THR A 69 -3.67 -6.85 10.20
C THR A 69 -2.90 -5.55 10.04
N TYR A 70 -2.08 -5.44 9.00
CA TYR A 70 -1.34 -4.22 8.68
C TYR A 70 -2.27 -3.03 8.49
N GLU A 71 -3.27 -3.13 7.61
CA GLU A 71 -4.19 -2.02 7.34
C GLU A 71 -5.04 -1.66 8.57
N ALA A 72 -5.46 -2.63 9.38
CA ALA A 72 -6.14 -2.35 10.64
C ALA A 72 -5.25 -1.59 11.65
N GLN A 73 -3.94 -1.84 11.69
CA GLN A 73 -2.99 -1.05 12.48
C GLN A 73 -2.85 0.37 11.92
N GLN A 74 -2.80 0.53 10.60
CA GLN A 74 -2.69 1.83 9.94
C GLN A 74 -3.94 2.70 10.14
N ILE A 75 -5.13 2.11 10.13
CA ILE A 75 -6.40 2.79 10.46
C ILE A 75 -6.38 3.28 11.90
N ASP A 76 -6.00 2.41 12.86
CA ASP A 76 -5.93 2.77 14.28
C ASP A 76 -4.95 3.91 14.55
N ALA A 77 -3.77 3.88 13.93
CA ALA A 77 -2.80 4.96 14.02
C ALA A 77 -3.38 6.28 13.47
N SER A 78 -4.08 6.22 12.34
CA SER A 78 -4.71 7.40 11.72
C SER A 78 -5.84 7.96 12.59
N LEU A 79 -6.68 7.11 13.18
CA LEU A 79 -7.74 7.51 14.11
C LEU A 79 -7.18 8.09 15.42
N LYS A 80 -6.12 7.50 15.98
CA LYS A 80 -5.43 8.01 17.17
C LYS A 80 -4.76 9.37 16.94
N ASN A 81 -4.28 9.61 15.72
CA ASN A 81 -3.75 10.93 15.35
C ASN A 81 -4.86 12.01 15.35
N MET A 82 -6.10 11.61 15.08
CA MET A 82 -7.27 12.49 15.12
C MET A 82 -7.84 12.70 16.53
N SER A 83 -7.74 11.72 17.43
CA SER A 83 -8.30 11.82 18.79
C SER A 83 -7.53 12.72 19.77
N LYS A 84 -6.45 13.37 19.31
CA LYS A 84 -5.80 14.50 20.01
C LYS A 84 -6.83 15.64 20.21
N PRO A 85 -6.73 16.46 21.27
CA PRO A 85 -7.79 17.40 21.67
C PRO A 85 -8.13 18.37 20.52
N SER A 86 -9.18 18.01 19.79
CA SER A 86 -9.69 18.67 18.60
C SER A 86 -11.20 18.41 18.51
N PRO A 87 -11.97 19.28 17.85
CA PRO A 87 -13.37 18.98 17.51
C PRO A 87 -13.42 17.68 16.69
N GLY A 88 -14.12 16.65 17.18
CA GLY A 88 -14.24 15.32 16.55
C GLY A 88 -13.50 14.18 17.25
N GLY A 89 -12.67 14.46 18.26
CA GLY A 89 -11.86 13.42 18.93
C GLY A 89 -12.67 12.31 19.64
N ALA A 90 -13.87 12.62 20.16
CA ALA A 90 -14.76 11.63 20.78
C ALA A 90 -15.36 10.66 19.74
N ASP A 91 -15.61 11.12 18.51
CA ASP A 91 -16.12 10.29 17.43
C ASP A 91 -15.04 9.35 16.89
N ALA A 92 -13.79 9.83 16.80
CA ALA A 92 -12.64 9.00 16.45
C ALA A 92 -12.44 7.84 17.45
N ASN A 93 -12.68 8.06 18.74
CA ASN A 93 -12.59 7.00 19.75
C ASN A 93 -13.63 5.90 19.56
N ARG A 94 -14.87 6.22 19.18
CA ARG A 94 -15.88 5.20 18.86
C ARG A 94 -15.49 4.37 17.65
N ALA A 95 -14.88 4.97 16.63
CA ALA A 95 -14.35 4.23 15.49
C ALA A 95 -13.20 3.28 15.90
N ILE A 96 -12.32 3.70 16.82
CA ILE A 96 -11.27 2.85 17.39
C ILE A 96 -11.86 1.66 18.14
N GLU A 97 -12.92 1.87 18.94
CA GLU A 97 -13.64 0.79 19.62
C GLU A 97 -14.23 -0.20 18.62
N LYS A 98 -14.85 0.26 17.52
CA LYS A 98 -15.38 -0.63 16.47
C LYS A 98 -14.31 -1.38 15.72
N LEU A 99 -13.12 -0.79 15.54
CA LEU A 99 -11.99 -1.44 14.90
C LEU A 99 -11.48 -2.66 15.70
N GLN A 100 -11.75 -2.72 17.00
CA GLN A 100 -11.37 -3.87 17.83
C GLN A 100 -12.06 -5.17 17.38
N ALA A 101 -13.37 -5.12 17.07
CA ALA A 101 -14.08 -6.27 16.54
C ALA A 101 -13.54 -6.74 15.17
N VAL A 102 -13.03 -5.80 14.35
CA VAL A 102 -12.38 -6.14 13.08
C VAL A 102 -11.07 -6.88 13.33
N ARG A 103 -10.27 -6.43 14.31
CA ARG A 103 -9.01 -7.08 14.69
C ARG A 103 -9.24 -8.48 15.24
N GLU A 104 -10.27 -8.68 16.06
CA GLU A 104 -10.65 -9.98 16.58
C GLU A 104 -11.03 -10.95 15.45
N ALA A 105 -11.85 -10.49 14.50
CA ALA A 105 -12.22 -11.29 13.33
C ALA A 105 -11.01 -11.65 12.43
N ILE A 106 -10.04 -10.73 12.29
CA ILE A 106 -8.77 -11.01 11.60
C ILE A 106 -7.97 -12.06 12.34
N GLN A 107 -7.86 -11.97 13.67
CA GLN A 107 -7.14 -12.96 14.49
C GLN A 107 -7.80 -14.34 14.45
N SER A 108 -9.12 -14.39 14.38
CA SER A 108 -9.87 -15.65 14.26
C SER A 108 -9.95 -16.19 12.83
N LEU A 109 -9.37 -15.50 11.84
CA LEU A 109 -9.40 -15.85 10.42
C LEU A 109 -10.84 -16.06 9.89
N ASP A 110 -11.80 -15.31 10.42
CA ASP A 110 -13.23 -15.48 10.14
C ASP A 110 -13.73 -14.39 9.19
N VAL A 111 -13.93 -14.77 7.92
CA VAL A 111 -14.42 -13.87 6.87
C VAL A 111 -15.83 -13.34 7.15
N SER A 112 -16.69 -14.15 7.78
CA SER A 112 -18.07 -13.75 8.09
C SER A 112 -18.08 -12.72 9.21
N ALA A 113 -17.37 -13.01 10.31
CA ALA A 113 -17.20 -12.07 11.41
C ALA A 113 -16.50 -10.79 10.93
N PHE A 114 -15.48 -10.90 10.08
CA PHE A 114 -14.77 -9.76 9.50
C PHE A 114 -15.71 -8.88 8.69
N THR A 115 -16.54 -9.48 7.82
CA THR A 115 -17.48 -8.74 6.97
C THR A 115 -18.50 -7.96 7.80
N GLN A 116 -19.01 -8.55 8.89
CA GLN A 116 -19.94 -7.90 9.82
C GLN A 116 -19.26 -6.76 10.58
N ALA A 117 -18.08 -7.02 11.16
CA ALA A 117 -17.32 -6.02 11.91
C ALA A 117 -16.89 -4.83 11.03
N TYR A 118 -16.45 -5.10 9.79
CA TYR A 118 -16.09 -4.07 8.82
C TYR A 118 -17.28 -3.19 8.44
N SER A 119 -18.46 -3.78 8.26
CA SER A 119 -19.69 -3.03 7.99
C SER A 119 -20.07 -2.13 9.16
N ALA A 120 -19.92 -2.63 10.40
CA ALA A 120 -20.13 -1.83 11.61
C ALA A 120 -19.13 -0.66 11.72
N LEU A 121 -17.85 -0.88 11.42
CA LEU A 121 -16.84 0.18 11.36
C LEU A 121 -17.20 1.23 10.30
N THR A 122 -17.63 0.81 9.12
CA THR A 122 -18.07 1.70 8.04
C THR A 122 -19.23 2.60 8.48
N ASN A 123 -20.20 2.03 9.22
CA ASN A 123 -21.30 2.79 9.78
C ASN A 123 -20.84 3.83 10.81
N GLU A 124 -19.84 3.51 11.63
CA GLU A 124 -19.27 4.44 12.61
C GLU A 124 -18.50 5.58 11.93
N CYS A 125 -17.73 5.30 10.88
CA CYS A 125 -17.09 6.34 10.05
C CYS A 125 -18.13 7.33 9.52
N ASN A 126 -19.24 6.82 8.97
CA ASN A 126 -20.34 7.66 8.51
C ASN A 126 -21.04 8.42 9.64
N GLY A 127 -21.09 7.84 10.85
CA GLY A 127 -21.57 8.52 12.06
C GLY A 127 -20.73 9.74 12.41
N CYS A 128 -19.41 9.57 12.43
CA CYS A 128 -18.44 10.65 12.63
C CYS A 128 -18.59 11.75 11.56
N HIS A 129 -18.69 11.37 10.28
CA HIS A 129 -18.86 12.35 9.20
C HIS A 129 -20.14 13.19 9.38
N ARG A 130 -21.28 12.58 9.72
CA ARG A 130 -22.53 13.31 9.99
C ARG A 130 -22.40 14.23 11.20
N ALA A 131 -21.83 13.75 12.30
CA ALA A 131 -21.67 14.51 13.54
C ALA A 131 -20.81 15.78 13.35
N ASN A 132 -19.87 15.74 12.40
CA ASN A 132 -18.92 16.83 12.15
C ASN A 132 -19.28 17.68 10.90
N GLY A 133 -20.50 17.58 10.38
CA GLY A 133 -20.97 18.42 9.27
C GLY A 133 -20.53 17.95 7.87
N TYR A 134 -19.94 16.76 7.76
CA TYR A 134 -19.49 16.14 6.52
C TYR A 134 -20.45 15.07 6.00
N ALA A 135 -21.77 15.21 6.26
CA ALA A 135 -22.78 14.22 5.87
C ALA A 135 -22.82 13.92 4.36
N SER A 136 -22.38 14.86 3.51
CA SER A 136 -22.24 14.67 2.07
C SER A 136 -21.15 13.67 1.68
N ILE A 137 -20.20 13.39 2.58
CA ILE A 137 -19.16 12.38 2.41
C ILE A 137 -19.64 11.08 3.08
N THR A 138 -20.46 10.31 2.39
CA THR A 138 -20.88 8.99 2.86
C THR A 138 -19.99 7.92 2.22
N ILE A 139 -19.33 7.12 3.04
CA ILE A 139 -18.56 5.95 2.59
C ILE A 139 -19.41 4.69 2.59
N GLN A 140 -19.05 3.72 1.76
CA GLN A 140 -19.71 2.43 1.65
C GLN A 140 -18.67 1.31 1.67
N VAL A 141 -19.13 0.06 1.88
CA VAL A 141 -18.30 -1.11 1.61
C VAL A 141 -17.91 -1.11 0.13
N PRO A 142 -16.61 -1.14 -0.22
CA PRO A 142 -16.19 -0.99 -1.61
C PRO A 142 -16.55 -2.23 -2.43
N VAL A 143 -17.10 -1.99 -3.63
CA VAL A 143 -17.48 -3.04 -4.58
C VAL A 143 -16.37 -3.37 -5.58
N ASN A 144 -15.48 -2.42 -5.85
CA ASN A 144 -14.29 -2.56 -6.70
C ASN A 144 -13.08 -1.87 -6.04
N SER A 145 -11.88 -2.37 -6.33
CA SER A 145 -10.64 -1.76 -5.87
C SER A 145 -10.18 -0.69 -6.87
N PRO A 146 -9.79 0.51 -6.41
CA PRO A 146 -9.10 1.50 -7.24
C PRO A 146 -7.58 1.23 -7.33
N PHE A 147 -7.08 0.14 -6.76
CA PHE A 147 -5.68 -0.29 -6.79
C PHE A 147 -5.51 -1.50 -7.73
N PRO A 148 -5.51 -1.28 -9.06
CA PRO A 148 -5.43 -2.38 -10.03
C PRO A 148 -4.03 -3.05 -10.06
N ASP A 149 -3.03 -2.39 -9.49
CA ASP A 149 -1.64 -2.83 -9.38
C ASP A 149 -1.34 -3.57 -8.07
N GLN A 150 -2.33 -3.77 -7.21
CA GLN A 150 -2.17 -4.47 -5.93
C GLN A 150 -2.94 -5.79 -5.92
N LEU A 151 -2.24 -6.90 -5.69
CA LEU A 151 -2.84 -8.20 -5.38
C LEU A 151 -3.24 -8.24 -3.89
N PHE A 152 -4.49 -8.60 -3.61
CA PHE A 152 -5.04 -8.64 -2.26
C PHE A 152 -5.13 -10.04 -1.65
N THR A 153 -4.80 -11.11 -2.38
CA THR A 153 -4.59 -12.45 -1.79
C THR A 153 -3.20 -12.54 -1.16
N ASP A 154 -2.96 -13.56 -0.34
CA ASP A 154 -1.61 -13.87 0.13
C ASP A 154 -0.89 -14.74 -0.91
N GLN A 155 -0.18 -14.09 -1.83
CA GLN A 155 0.52 -14.73 -2.94
C GLN A 155 1.48 -15.85 -2.49
N VAL A 156 2.13 -15.68 -1.34
CA VAL A 156 3.10 -16.66 -0.82
C VAL A 156 2.36 -17.87 -0.27
N ALA A 157 1.30 -17.65 0.52
CA ALA A 157 0.48 -18.74 1.05
C ALA A 157 -0.21 -19.52 -0.09
N ASP A 158 -0.75 -18.82 -1.09
CA ASP A 158 -1.34 -19.39 -2.30
C ASP A 158 -0.29 -20.23 -3.06
N GLY A 159 0.92 -19.70 -3.21
CA GLY A 159 2.05 -20.40 -3.83
C GLY A 159 2.45 -21.68 -3.11
N ARG A 160 2.52 -21.64 -1.77
CA ARG A 160 2.78 -22.82 -0.94
C ARG A 160 1.67 -23.86 -1.07
N ALA A 161 0.41 -23.46 -1.02
CA ALA A 161 -0.74 -24.35 -1.15
C ALA A 161 -0.76 -25.03 -2.53
N LEU A 162 -0.54 -24.25 -3.59
CA LEU A 162 -0.46 -24.75 -4.95
C LEU A 162 0.72 -25.71 -5.15
N ALA A 163 1.89 -25.37 -4.61
CA ALA A 163 3.07 -26.23 -4.63
C ALA A 163 2.81 -27.55 -3.90
N ASN A 164 2.18 -27.53 -2.72
CA ASN A 164 1.79 -28.73 -2.00
C ASN A 164 0.85 -29.60 -2.84
N ALA A 165 -0.18 -29.02 -3.45
CA ALA A 165 -1.17 -29.74 -4.25
C ALA A 165 -0.56 -30.35 -5.52
N SER A 166 0.35 -29.64 -6.19
CA SER A 166 0.89 -30.02 -7.50
C SER A 166 2.17 -30.87 -7.39
N CYS A 167 2.98 -30.64 -6.36
CA CYS A 167 4.34 -31.19 -6.25
C CYS A 167 4.51 -32.09 -5.02
N GLY A 168 3.60 -32.03 -4.03
CA GLY A 168 3.72 -32.71 -2.73
C GLY A 168 3.72 -34.25 -2.79
N GLY A 169 3.27 -34.84 -3.90
CA GLY A 169 3.37 -36.29 -4.09
C GLY A 169 4.82 -36.80 -4.21
N CYS A 170 5.72 -35.97 -4.75
CA CYS A 170 7.12 -36.32 -4.98
C CYS A 170 8.09 -35.47 -4.17
N HIS A 171 7.74 -34.22 -3.87
CA HIS A 171 8.58 -33.27 -3.15
C HIS A 171 8.10 -33.05 -1.74
N VAL A 172 9.04 -32.75 -0.84
CA VAL A 172 8.70 -32.09 0.42
C VAL A 172 8.72 -30.59 0.20
N VAL A 173 7.54 -30.00 0.15
CA VAL A 173 7.32 -28.58 -0.12
C VAL A 173 7.51 -27.75 1.15
N SER A 174 7.01 -28.25 2.28
CA SER A 174 7.12 -27.58 3.58
C SER A 174 8.51 -27.75 4.21
N ASP A 175 8.84 -26.86 5.14
CA ASP A 175 10.05 -26.90 5.96
C ASP A 175 9.96 -27.89 7.14
N GLY A 176 8.81 -28.54 7.33
CA GLY A 176 8.59 -29.56 8.35
C GLY A 176 9.59 -30.71 8.27
N ALA A 177 10.43 -30.84 9.30
CA ALA A 177 11.51 -31.83 9.36
C ALA A 177 11.02 -33.30 9.31
N LYS A 178 9.71 -33.54 9.55
CA LYS A 178 9.08 -34.86 9.55
C LYS A 178 8.26 -35.16 8.30
N ASP A 179 8.18 -34.23 7.36
CA ASP A 179 7.38 -34.41 6.15
C ASP A 179 8.12 -35.33 5.19
N THR A 180 7.42 -36.38 4.74
CA THR A 180 7.91 -37.38 3.79
C THR A 180 6.99 -37.43 2.57
N PRO A 181 7.54 -37.48 1.33
CA PRO A 181 6.70 -37.62 0.14
C PRO A 181 5.97 -38.96 0.11
N ALA A 182 4.81 -39.00 -0.54
CA ALA A 182 4.08 -40.25 -0.78
C ALA A 182 4.82 -41.20 -1.75
N SER A 183 5.68 -40.64 -2.61
CA SER A 183 6.50 -41.40 -3.57
C SER A 183 7.63 -42.19 -2.90
N GLY A 184 7.81 -43.46 -3.30
CA GLY A 184 8.96 -44.29 -2.93
C GLY A 184 10.30 -43.84 -3.54
N PHE A 185 10.27 -42.91 -4.49
CA PHE A 185 11.44 -42.19 -5.02
C PHE A 185 11.27 -40.70 -4.68
N PRO A 186 11.80 -40.24 -3.53
CA PRO A 186 11.59 -38.87 -3.08
C PRO A 186 12.43 -37.90 -3.92
N ALA A 187 11.78 -36.88 -4.47
CA ALA A 187 12.46 -35.77 -5.13
C ALA A 187 13.04 -34.80 -4.07
N PRO A 188 14.01 -33.95 -4.43
CA PRO A 188 14.64 -33.02 -3.50
C PRO A 188 13.64 -32.09 -2.78
N ARG A 189 13.98 -31.69 -1.55
CA ARG A 189 13.13 -30.79 -0.75
C ARG A 189 13.17 -29.38 -1.31
N PHE A 190 12.05 -28.67 -1.25
CA PHE A 190 11.95 -27.30 -1.76
C PHE A 190 12.95 -26.35 -1.10
N VAL A 191 13.12 -26.46 0.22
CA VAL A 191 14.11 -25.67 1.00
C VAL A 191 15.57 -25.91 0.59
N GLU A 192 15.89 -27.07 0.02
CA GLU A 192 17.24 -27.39 -0.46
C GLU A 192 17.47 -26.85 -1.88
N ILE A 193 16.47 -27.01 -2.75
CA ILE A 193 16.57 -26.54 -4.15
C ILE A 193 16.47 -25.03 -4.25
N SER A 194 15.70 -24.36 -3.38
CA SER A 194 15.56 -22.89 -3.36
C SER A 194 16.88 -22.17 -3.07
N LYS A 195 17.86 -22.87 -2.47
CA LYS A 195 19.20 -22.35 -2.20
C LYS A 195 20.16 -22.48 -3.38
N ARG A 196 19.80 -23.23 -4.44
CA ARG A 196 20.65 -23.45 -5.61
C ARG A 196 20.55 -22.24 -6.56
N ALA A 197 21.68 -21.79 -7.10
CA ALA A 197 21.73 -20.64 -8.01
C ALA A 197 20.87 -20.82 -9.27
N SER A 198 20.68 -22.06 -9.73
CA SER A 198 19.83 -22.39 -10.89
C SER A 198 18.32 -22.23 -10.62
N PHE A 199 17.92 -22.06 -9.36
CA PHE A 199 16.54 -21.80 -8.93
C PHE A 199 16.38 -20.34 -8.47
N SER A 200 17.03 -19.41 -9.19
CA SER A 200 16.64 -17.99 -9.15
C SER A 200 15.19 -17.82 -9.60
N ALA A 201 14.58 -16.65 -9.35
CA ALA A 201 13.21 -16.38 -9.78
C ALA A 201 13.01 -16.66 -11.29
N ASP A 202 13.90 -16.14 -12.13
CA ASP A 202 13.84 -16.37 -13.58
C ASP A 202 14.15 -17.81 -13.97
N GLY A 203 15.12 -18.45 -13.30
CA GLY A 203 15.44 -19.85 -13.54
C GLY A 203 14.26 -20.76 -13.20
N LEU A 204 13.56 -20.49 -12.11
CA LEU A 204 12.38 -21.23 -11.69
C LEU A 204 11.19 -20.99 -12.63
N ARG A 205 10.95 -19.76 -13.09
CA ARG A 205 9.94 -19.48 -14.14
C ARG A 205 10.21 -20.30 -15.38
N GLN A 206 11.41 -20.20 -15.93
CA GLN A 206 11.81 -20.95 -17.14
C GLN A 206 11.67 -22.46 -16.93
N TYR A 207 12.05 -22.94 -15.75
CA TYR A 207 11.90 -24.34 -15.40
C TYR A 207 10.44 -24.78 -15.42
N LEU A 208 9.55 -24.10 -14.68
CA LEU A 208 8.13 -24.44 -14.56
C LEU A 208 7.34 -24.28 -15.87
N MET A 209 7.76 -23.38 -16.76
CA MET A 209 7.18 -23.20 -18.10
C MET A 209 7.66 -24.26 -19.11
N SER A 210 8.79 -24.92 -18.84
CA SER A 210 9.37 -25.86 -19.79
C SER A 210 8.51 -27.13 -19.93
N GLY A 211 8.44 -27.69 -21.15
CA GLY A 211 7.67 -28.89 -21.44
C GLY A 211 8.18 -30.19 -20.80
N HIS A 212 9.16 -30.10 -19.88
CA HIS A 212 9.86 -31.18 -19.16
C HIS A 212 10.07 -32.47 -19.98
N ARG A 213 10.37 -32.35 -21.29
CA ARG A 213 10.33 -33.53 -22.18
C ARG A 213 11.53 -34.46 -22.01
N ARG A 214 12.66 -33.99 -21.48
CA ARG A 214 13.89 -34.76 -21.25
C ARG A 214 14.77 -34.12 -20.18
N LEU A 215 14.63 -34.54 -18.93
CA LEU A 215 15.65 -34.33 -17.89
C LEU A 215 16.14 -35.73 -17.47
N GLY A 216 17.35 -36.09 -17.91
CA GLY A 216 18.01 -37.36 -17.59
C GLY A 216 17.39 -38.60 -18.26
N PRO A 217 18.01 -39.79 -18.06
CA PRO A 217 17.59 -41.04 -18.70
C PRO A 217 16.19 -41.51 -18.27
N ASP A 218 15.66 -41.00 -17.15
CA ASP A 218 14.53 -41.61 -16.42
C ASP A 218 13.23 -40.76 -16.41
N GLN A 219 13.19 -39.58 -17.05
CA GLN A 219 12.00 -38.70 -17.15
C GLN A 219 11.16 -38.56 -15.85
N ALA A 220 11.75 -38.08 -14.75
CA ALA A 220 11.15 -38.19 -13.41
C ALA A 220 10.17 -37.07 -12.96
N MET A 221 10.12 -35.90 -13.61
CA MET A 221 9.24 -34.79 -13.20
C MET A 221 8.28 -34.39 -14.34
N PRO A 222 6.94 -34.56 -14.17
CA PRO A 222 5.97 -34.20 -15.20
C PRO A 222 5.77 -32.67 -15.30
N ASN A 223 5.33 -32.19 -16.48
CA ASN A 223 4.91 -30.80 -16.66
C ASN A 223 3.68 -30.49 -15.80
N PRO A 224 3.75 -29.54 -14.84
CA PRO A 224 2.64 -29.23 -13.95
C PRO A 224 1.51 -28.43 -14.63
N ARG A 225 1.72 -27.93 -15.86
CA ARG A 225 0.74 -27.19 -16.68
C ARG A 225 0.11 -26.01 -15.93
N LEU A 226 0.97 -25.22 -15.28
CA LEU A 226 0.58 -24.04 -14.51
C LEU A 226 0.34 -22.84 -15.43
N ALA A 227 -0.64 -22.01 -15.09
CA ALA A 227 -0.80 -20.68 -15.66
C ALA A 227 0.26 -19.70 -15.12
N ASP A 228 0.47 -18.57 -15.80
CA ASP A 228 1.51 -17.59 -15.40
C ASP A 228 1.35 -17.11 -13.95
N TYR A 229 0.13 -16.78 -13.52
CA TYR A 229 -0.12 -16.35 -12.14
C TYR A 229 0.17 -17.44 -11.09
N GLN A 230 0.01 -18.71 -11.46
CA GLN A 230 0.33 -19.86 -10.62
C GLN A 230 1.84 -20.04 -10.48
N ILE A 231 2.59 -19.83 -11.57
CA ILE A 231 4.05 -19.82 -11.56
C ILE A 231 4.57 -18.71 -10.65
N GLU A 232 4.06 -17.49 -10.78
CA GLU A 232 4.47 -16.37 -9.94
C GLU A 232 4.20 -16.62 -8.44
N ALA A 233 3.09 -17.26 -8.10
CA ALA A 233 2.81 -17.64 -6.72
C ALA A 233 3.87 -18.63 -6.17
N ILE A 234 4.22 -19.66 -6.94
CA ILE A 234 5.27 -20.62 -6.54
C ILE A 234 6.64 -19.94 -6.44
N VAL A 235 6.95 -19.02 -7.37
CA VAL A 235 8.20 -18.25 -7.34
C VAL A 235 8.29 -17.40 -6.07
N ALA A 236 7.23 -16.66 -5.73
CA ALA A 236 7.17 -15.87 -4.50
C ALA A 236 7.38 -16.74 -3.25
N TYR A 237 6.80 -17.94 -3.23
CA TYR A 237 7.03 -18.89 -2.15
C TYR A 237 8.50 -19.37 -2.07
N PHE A 238 9.14 -19.65 -3.21
CA PHE A 238 10.56 -20.03 -3.25
C PHE A 238 11.50 -18.93 -2.75
N GLU A 239 11.19 -17.66 -3.03
CA GLU A 239 11.95 -16.53 -2.53
C GLU A 239 11.92 -16.46 -1.00
N ILE A 240 10.76 -16.72 -0.40
CA ILE A 240 10.60 -16.82 1.06
C ILE A 240 11.44 -17.98 1.62
N LEU A 241 11.37 -19.16 1.01
CA LEU A 241 12.19 -20.32 1.42
C LEU A 241 13.70 -20.03 1.36
N ARG A 242 14.15 -19.29 0.34
CA ARG A 242 15.56 -18.92 0.16
C ARG A 242 16.08 -18.00 1.27
N THR A 243 15.21 -17.12 1.78
CA THR A 243 15.56 -16.18 2.86
C THR A 243 15.41 -16.79 4.26
N GLY A 244 14.89 -18.01 4.38
CA GLY A 244 14.65 -18.68 5.66
C GLY A 244 13.46 -18.12 6.43
N GLY A 245 12.57 -17.36 5.77
CA GLY A 245 11.35 -16.87 6.37
C GLY A 245 10.32 -17.99 6.48
N SER A 246 9.96 -18.42 7.69
CA SER A 246 8.70 -19.13 7.93
C SER A 246 7.64 -18.04 8.16
N ARG A 247 6.69 -17.89 7.24
CA ARG A 247 5.44 -17.18 7.50
C ARG A 247 4.31 -18.18 7.49
#